data_AF-H1CYY7-F1
#
_entry.id   AF-H1CYY7-F1
#
_cell.length_a   1.000
_cell.length_b   1.000
_cell.length_c   1.000
_cell.angle_alpha   90.00
_cell.angle_beta   90.00
_cell.angle_gamma   90.00
#
_symmetry.space_group_name_H-M   'P 1'
#
loop_
_entity.id
_entity.type
_entity.pdbx_description
1 polymer ?
#
loop_
_entity_poly.entity_id
_entity_poly.type
_entity_poly.pdbx_seq_one_letter_code
_entity_poly.pdbx_strand_id
1 'polypeptide(L)'
;MNRQERRRLGVKKKDPMISIKQSDIDRMKQEATAKGCKFAFNLMLAIPAMVIHDHYGELMRKDGRVERFIDLCMNTYKCYEEGYVTLQELAKCLKDEAGVEIKGWN
;
A
#
# COMPACT_ATOMS: atom_id res chain seq x y z
N MET A 1 33.45 -22.23 -4.24
CA MET A 1 32.57 -23.28 -3.67
C MET A 1 32.35 -24.35 -4.72
N ASN A 2 32.82 -25.56 -4.44
CA ASN A 2 32.76 -26.71 -5.34
C ASN A 2 31.34 -27.32 -5.39
N ARG A 3 31.01 -28.09 -6.44
CA ARG A 3 29.67 -28.67 -6.68
C ARG A 3 29.20 -29.57 -5.54
N GLN A 4 30.12 -30.27 -4.87
CA GLN A 4 29.84 -31.10 -3.70
C GLN A 4 29.49 -30.25 -2.47
N GLU A 5 30.17 -29.13 -2.23
CA GLU A 5 29.87 -28.21 -1.12
C GLU A 5 28.48 -27.57 -1.30
N ARG A 6 28.12 -27.16 -2.52
CA ARG A 6 26.78 -26.62 -2.85
C ARG A 6 25.65 -27.62 -2.60
N ARG A 7 25.89 -28.91 -2.85
CA ARG A 7 24.93 -29.99 -2.57
C ARG A 7 24.82 -30.27 -1.05
N ARG A 8 25.95 -30.21 -0.33
CA ARG A 8 26.00 -30.40 1.14
C ARG A 8 25.26 -29.30 1.90
N LEU A 9 25.31 -28.07 1.40
CA LEU A 9 24.61 -26.90 1.94
C LEU A 9 23.12 -26.82 1.55
N GLY A 10 22.58 -27.80 0.83
CA GLY A 10 21.14 -27.82 0.49
C GLY A 10 20.68 -26.70 -0.45
N VAL A 11 21.60 -26.06 -1.19
CA VAL A 11 21.28 -24.95 -2.10
C VAL A 11 20.49 -25.50 -3.31
N LYS A 12 19.16 -25.54 -3.18
CA LYS A 12 18.23 -26.07 -4.19
C LYS A 12 17.91 -25.08 -5.32
N LYS A 13 18.07 -23.78 -5.10
CA LYS A 13 17.83 -22.75 -6.13
C LYS A 13 19.16 -22.24 -6.68
N LYS A 14 19.32 -22.38 -7.99
CA LYS A 14 20.41 -21.76 -8.74
C LYS A 14 20.10 -20.28 -8.81
N ASP A 15 20.97 -19.44 -8.24
CA ASP A 15 20.94 -17.98 -8.40
C ASP A 15 21.94 -17.61 -9.51
N PRO A 16 21.50 -17.53 -10.78
CA PRO A 16 22.39 -17.28 -11.89
C PRO A 16 22.85 -15.82 -11.89
N MET A 17 24.11 -15.59 -12.21
CA MET A 17 24.60 -14.25 -12.51
C MET A 17 23.92 -13.76 -13.80
N ILE A 18 23.17 -12.67 -13.70
CA ILE A 18 22.51 -11.99 -14.82
C ILE A 18 23.23 -10.66 -15.02
N SER A 19 23.68 -10.37 -16.25
CA SER A 19 24.20 -9.05 -16.60
C SER A 19 23.04 -8.13 -17.00
N ILE A 20 22.96 -6.97 -16.36
CA ILE A 20 21.94 -5.95 -16.60
C ILE A 20 22.67 -4.62 -16.80
N LYS A 21 22.22 -3.78 -17.73
CA LYS A 21 22.82 -2.45 -17.93
C LYS A 21 22.45 -1.55 -16.74
N GLN A 22 23.37 -0.66 -16.36
CA GLN A 22 23.09 0.32 -15.31
C GLN A 22 21.84 1.16 -15.61
N SER A 23 21.62 1.53 -16.88
CA SER A 23 20.41 2.25 -17.32
C SER A 23 19.12 1.48 -17.07
N ASP A 24 19.15 0.14 -17.19
CA ASP A 24 17.98 -0.70 -16.91
C ASP A 24 17.73 -0.78 -15.39
N ILE A 25 18.79 -0.85 -14.58
CA ILE A 25 18.69 -0.79 -13.10
C ILE A 25 18.07 0.54 -12.66
N ASP A 26 18.51 1.65 -13.23
CA ASP A 26 18.01 2.98 -12.88
C ASP A 26 16.54 3.14 -13.29
N ARG A 27 16.16 2.66 -14.47
CA ARG A 27 14.76 2.63 -14.91
C ARG A 27 13.90 1.78 -13.96
N MET A 28 14.36 0.58 -13.58
CA MET A 28 13.64 -0.28 -12.64
C MET A 28 13.40 0.41 -11.29
N LYS A 29 14.39 1.14 -10.77
CA LYS A 29 14.24 1.92 -9.53
C LYS A 29 13.21 3.04 -9.70
N GLN A 30 13.30 3.81 -10.79
CA GLN A 30 12.36 4.89 -11.06
C GLN A 30 10.91 4.38 -11.19
N GLU A 31 10.71 3.27 -11.92
CA GLU A 31 9.40 2.64 -12.06
C GLU A 31 8.85 2.14 -10.72
N ALA A 32 9.70 1.51 -9.89
CA ALA A 32 9.32 1.06 -8.56
C ALA A 32 8.92 2.24 -7.66
N THR A 33 9.71 3.32 -7.67
CA THR A 33 9.40 4.55 -6.91
C THR A 33 8.09 5.18 -7.39
N ALA A 34 7.89 5.33 -8.70
CA ALA A 34 6.67 5.91 -9.25
C ALA A 34 5.42 5.09 -8.86
N LYS A 35 5.50 3.75 -8.96
CA LYS A 35 4.43 2.85 -8.51
C LYS A 35 4.19 2.98 -7.01
N GLY A 36 5.24 3.02 -6.20
CA GLY A 36 5.16 3.21 -4.75
C GLY A 36 4.50 4.54 -4.36
N CYS A 37 4.88 5.64 -5.01
CA CYS A 37 4.29 6.96 -4.76
C CYS A 37 2.81 7.00 -5.14
N LYS A 38 2.44 6.44 -6.30
CA LYS A 38 1.03 6.35 -6.73
C LYS A 38 0.21 5.54 -5.74
N PHE A 39 0.77 4.42 -5.27
CA PHE A 39 0.13 3.58 -4.27
C PHE A 39 -0.08 4.32 -2.93
N ALA A 40 0.95 4.98 -2.42
CA ALA A 40 0.87 5.77 -1.19
C ALA A 40 -0.14 6.92 -1.30
N PHE A 41 -0.18 7.60 -2.44
CA PHE A 41 -1.16 8.66 -2.70
C PHE A 41 -2.61 8.14 -2.68
N ASN A 42 -2.86 6.97 -3.27
CA ASN A 42 -4.18 6.36 -3.25
C ASN A 42 -4.61 5.95 -1.84
N LEU A 43 -3.70 5.41 -1.01
CA LEU A 43 -3.97 5.15 0.41
C LEU A 43 -4.31 6.43 1.17
N MET A 44 -3.55 7.50 0.94
CA MET A 44 -3.79 8.82 1.56
C MET A 44 -5.14 9.44 1.17
N LEU A 45 -5.77 9.00 0.08
CA LEU A 45 -7.12 9.43 -0.29
C LEU A 45 -8.20 8.48 0.24
N ALA A 46 -8.01 7.17 0.06
CA ALA A 46 -9.00 6.16 0.40
C ALA A 46 -9.25 6.08 1.91
N ILE A 47 -8.19 6.10 2.72
CA ILE A 47 -8.31 5.94 4.17
C ILE A 47 -9.06 7.12 4.80
N PRO A 48 -8.63 8.39 4.59
CA PRO A 48 -9.41 9.56 5.02
C PRO A 48 -10.87 9.57 4.56
N ALA A 49 -11.12 9.21 3.29
CA ALA A 49 -12.48 9.19 2.76
C ALA A 49 -13.34 8.14 3.48
N MET A 50 -12.80 6.94 3.75
CA MET A 50 -13.49 5.90 4.51
C MET A 50 -13.74 6.32 5.95
N VAL A 51 -12.78 6.98 6.61
CA VAL A 51 -12.97 7.49 7.97
C VAL A 51 -14.09 8.52 8.02
N ILE A 52 -14.18 9.42 7.04
CA ILE A 52 -15.28 10.38 6.97
C ILE A 52 -16.60 9.65 6.73
N HIS A 53 -16.63 8.64 5.86
CA HIS A 53 -17.82 7.86 5.56
C HIS A 53 -18.35 7.12 6.81
N ASP A 54 -17.50 6.34 7.47
CA ASP A 54 -17.91 5.45 8.57
C ASP A 54 -18.09 6.19 9.90
N HIS A 55 -17.25 7.20 10.16
CA HIS A 55 -17.14 7.85 11.46
C HIS A 55 -17.59 9.32 11.46
N TYR A 56 -18.36 9.75 10.46
CA TYR A 56 -18.83 11.14 10.37
C TYR A 56 -19.44 11.65 11.68
N GLY A 57 -20.29 10.86 12.32
CA GLY A 57 -20.95 11.22 13.58
C GLY A 57 -19.96 11.44 14.73
N GLU A 58 -18.88 10.66 14.80
CA GLU A 58 -17.83 10.83 15.81
C GLU A 58 -17.01 12.11 15.56
N LEU A 59 -16.84 12.47 14.30
CA LEU A 59 -16.14 13.68 13.86
C LEU A 59 -16.97 14.96 14.07
N MET A 60 -18.29 14.86 14.30
CA MET A 60 -19.12 16.05 14.54
C MET A 60 -18.81 16.76 15.86
N ARG A 61 -18.26 16.04 16.85
CA ARG A 61 -17.77 16.66 18.10
C ARG A 61 -16.66 17.66 17.78
N LYS A 62 -16.70 18.84 18.39
CA LYS A 62 -15.71 19.91 18.13
C LYS A 62 -14.38 19.63 18.83
N ASP A 63 -14.45 19.24 20.09
CA ASP A 63 -13.26 19.03 20.90
C ASP A 63 -12.52 17.75 20.49
N GLY A 64 -11.22 17.89 20.21
CA GLY A 64 -10.37 16.79 19.79
C GLY A 64 -10.70 16.19 18.41
N ARG A 65 -11.45 16.91 17.56
CA ARG A 65 -11.88 16.40 16.24
C ARG A 65 -10.72 15.95 15.36
N VAL A 66 -9.70 16.81 15.24
CA VAL A 66 -8.56 16.56 14.34
C VAL A 66 -7.71 15.40 14.83
N GLU A 67 -7.47 15.33 16.13
CA GLU A 67 -6.76 14.20 16.77
C GLU A 67 -7.52 12.88 16.55
N ARG A 68 -8.83 12.86 16.83
CA ARG A 68 -9.68 11.69 16.60
C ARG A 68 -9.69 11.25 15.14
N PHE A 69 -9.72 12.20 14.20
CA PHE A 69 -9.65 11.90 12.78
C PHE A 69 -8.34 11.21 12.40
N ILE A 70 -7.21 11.71 12.92
CA ILE A 70 -5.89 11.10 12.69
C ILE A 70 -5.85 9.69 13.29
N ASP A 71 -6.33 9.50 14.52
CA ASP A 71 -6.36 8.21 15.19
C ASP A 71 -7.18 7.18 14.40
N LEU A 72 -8.36 7.57 13.92
CA LEU A 72 -9.21 6.73 13.08
C LEU A 72 -8.50 6.38 11.76
N CYS A 73 -7.86 7.34 11.09
CA CYS A 73 -7.07 7.07 9.88
C CYS A 73 -5.94 6.08 10.14
N MET A 74 -5.22 6.22 11.27
CA MET A 74 -4.14 5.31 11.64
C MET A 74 -4.67 3.91 11.97
N ASN A 75 -5.85 3.80 12.58
CA ASN A 75 -6.48 2.50 12.82
C ASN A 75 -6.90 1.82 11.52
N THR A 76 -7.54 2.54 10.59
CA THR A 76 -7.87 2.01 9.26
C THR A 76 -6.60 1.62 8.48
N TYR A 77 -5.52 2.40 8.59
CA TYR A 77 -4.23 2.07 7.98
C TYR A 77 -3.63 0.77 8.56
N LYS A 78 -3.69 0.56 9.88
CA LYS A 78 -3.27 -0.71 10.50
C LYS A 78 -4.07 -1.89 9.97
N CYS A 79 -5.39 -1.74 9.82
CA CYS A 79 -6.22 -2.80 9.23
C CYS A 79 -5.79 -3.14 7.80
N TYR A 80 -5.36 -2.14 7.03
CA TYR A 80 -4.77 -2.35 5.71
C TYR A 80 -3.41 -3.07 5.79
N GLU A 81 -2.50 -2.66 6.69
CA GLU A 81 -1.18 -3.31 6.87
C GLU A 81 -1.30 -4.76 7.35
N GLU A 82 -2.28 -5.05 8.20
CA GLU A 82 -2.57 -6.40 8.71
C GLU A 82 -3.31 -7.27 7.68
N GLY A 83 -3.71 -6.69 6.54
CA GLY A 83 -4.38 -7.40 5.44
C GLY A 83 -5.86 -7.70 5.69
N TYR A 84 -6.48 -7.06 6.69
CA TYR A 84 -7.93 -7.18 6.93
C TYR A 84 -8.77 -6.48 5.86
N VAL A 85 -8.21 -5.43 5.25
CA VAL A 85 -8.81 -4.70 4.14
C VAL A 85 -7.77 -4.40 3.08
N THR A 86 -8.17 -4.45 1.82
CA THR A 86 -7.33 -4.06 0.69
C THR A 86 -7.73 -2.68 0.17
N LEU A 87 -6.80 -1.99 -0.48
CA LEU A 87 -7.10 -0.69 -1.09
C LEU A 87 -8.22 -0.79 -2.15
N GLN A 88 -8.34 -1.92 -2.84
CA GLN A 88 -9.44 -2.19 -3.79
C GLN A 88 -10.80 -2.26 -3.08
N GLU A 89 -10.87 -2.91 -1.92
CA GLU A 89 -12.10 -3.03 -1.14
C GLU A 89 -12.52 -1.66 -0.60
N LEU A 90 -11.59 -0.88 -0.07
CA LEU A 90 -11.87 0.50 0.37
C LEU A 90 -12.40 1.37 -0.78
N ALA A 91 -11.74 1.32 -1.95
CA ALA A 91 -12.18 2.08 -3.12
C ALA A 91 -13.55 1.61 -3.65
N LYS A 92 -13.83 0.31 -3.59
CA LYS A 92 -15.13 -0.24 -3.96
C LYS A 92 -16.23 0.21 -3.00
N CYS A 93 -16.00 0.13 -1.70
CA CYS A 93 -16.94 0.58 -0.68
C CYS A 93 -17.28 2.07 -0.87
N LEU A 94 -16.26 2.93 -1.03
CA LEU A 94 -16.46 4.36 -1.32
C LEU A 94 -17.29 4.62 -2.58
N LYS A 95 -17.09 3.81 -3.63
CA LYS A 95 -17.87 3.93 -4.86
C LYS A 95 -19.32 3.49 -4.66
N ASP A 96 -19.51 2.34 -4.04
CA ASP A 96 -20.82 1.69 -3.90
C ASP A 96 -21.71 2.44 -2.89
N GLU A 97 -21.13 2.97 -1.81
CA GLU A 97 -21.87 3.56 -0.69
C GLU A 97 -21.86 5.10 -0.71
N ALA A 98 -20.77 5.71 -1.15
CA ALA A 98 -20.62 7.18 -1.18
C ALA A 98 -20.61 7.79 -2.59
N GLY A 99 -20.60 6.97 -3.66
CA GLY A 99 -20.48 7.45 -5.03
C GLY A 99 -19.12 8.08 -5.37
N VAL A 100 -18.10 7.87 -4.53
CA VAL A 100 -16.77 8.50 -4.68
C VAL A 100 -15.86 7.60 -5.49
N GLU A 101 -15.33 8.11 -6.60
CA GLU A 101 -14.33 7.43 -7.43
C GLU A 101 -12.93 8.05 -7.29
N ILE A 102 -11.97 7.27 -6.80
CA ILE A 102 -10.57 7.70 -6.71
C ILE A 102 -9.90 7.52 -8.07
N LYS A 103 -9.87 8.60 -8.86
CA LYS A 103 -9.26 8.66 -10.20
C LYS A 103 -7.73 8.71 -10.11
N GLY A 104 -7.13 7.62 -9.69
CA GLY A 104 -5.68 7.43 -9.60
C GLY A 104 -5.26 5.96 -9.71
N TRP A 105 -6.21 5.07 -10.06
CA TRP A 105 -6.06 3.62 -9.99
C TRP A 105 -5.71 2.96 -11.34
N ASN A 106 -5.76 3.70 -12.45
CA ASN A 106 -5.40 3.20 -13.79
C ASN A 106 -3.94 3.46 -14.11
#